data_AF-A0A523VQS6-F1
#
_entry.id   AF-A0A523VQS6-F1
#
_cell.length_a   1.000
_cell.length_b   1.000
_cell.length_c   1.000
_cell.angle_alpha   90.00
_cell.angle_beta   90.00
_cell.angle_gamma   90.00
#
_symmetry.space_group_name_H-M   'P 1'
#
loop_
_entity.id
_entity.type
_entity.pdbx_description
1 polymer ?
#
loop_
_entity_poly.entity_id
_entity_poly.type
_entity_poly.pdbx_seq_one_letter_code
_entity_poly.pdbx_strand_id
1 'polypeptide(L)'
;MIEIGGKQYKVAPKQTIEVERLDVPEGDVVEVDRVLFIGGDGNTVVGNPTIKGARVMATSLGEAKGEKTIVFKYKPKVRYRSKRGHRQIHTKILIDQIIEG
;
A
#
# COMPACT_ATOMS: atom_id res chain seq x y z
N MET A 1 -7.59 9.01 -3.32
CA MET A 1 -7.57 7.91 -2.33
C MET A 1 -7.81 6.63 -3.11
N ILE A 2 -6.89 5.68 -2.95
CA ILE A 2 -6.90 4.41 -3.68
C ILE A 2 -7.00 3.24 -2.70
N GLU A 3 -7.47 2.10 -3.18
CA GLU A 3 -7.50 0.85 -2.43
C GLU A 3 -6.51 -0.15 -3.01
N ILE A 4 -5.57 -0.63 -2.20
CA ILE A 4 -4.59 -1.67 -2.57
C ILE A 4 -4.51 -2.66 -1.40
N GLY A 5 -4.59 -3.96 -1.69
CA GLY A 5 -4.52 -5.01 -0.65
C GLY A 5 -5.60 -4.86 0.43
N GLY A 6 -6.78 -4.34 0.08
CA GLY A 6 -7.88 -4.09 1.03
C GLY A 6 -7.63 -2.93 2.00
N LYS A 7 -6.55 -2.16 1.82
CA LYS A 7 -6.25 -0.95 2.60
C LYS A 7 -6.40 0.29 1.73
N GLN A 8 -6.85 1.38 2.34
CA GLN A 8 -7.02 2.64 1.65
C GLN A 8 -5.84 3.58 1.91
N TYR A 9 -5.33 4.20 0.85
CA TYR A 9 -4.19 5.10 0.89
C TYR A 9 -4.55 6.46 0.30
N LYS A 10 -4.18 7.53 1.01
CA LYS A 10 -4.16 8.88 0.43
C LYS A 10 -2.86 9.02 -0.35
N VAL A 11 -3.00 9.39 -1.61
CA VAL A 11 -1.88 9.50 -2.56
C VAL A 11 -1.93 10.83 -3.26
N ALA A 12 -0.76 11.36 -3.57
CA ALA A 12 -0.54 12.51 -4.43
C ALA A 12 0.43 12.15 -5.56
N PRO A 13 0.39 12.87 -6.70
CA PRO A 13 1.39 12.69 -7.76
C PRO A 13 2.81 12.87 -7.22
N LYS A 14 3.75 12.05 -7.70
CA LYS A 14 5.17 12.01 -7.29
C LYS A 14 5.42 11.60 -5.83
N GLN A 15 4.40 11.06 -5.15
CA GLN A 15 4.56 10.53 -3.80
C GLN A 15 5.01 9.06 -3.84
N THR A 16 5.97 8.70 -2.99
CA THR A 16 6.30 7.30 -2.72
C THR A 16 5.48 6.80 -1.54
N ILE A 17 4.84 5.64 -1.69
CA ILE A 17 4.11 4.97 -0.61
C ILE A 17 4.54 3.51 -0.48
N GLU A 18 4.43 2.97 0.74
CA GLU A 18 4.64 1.55 1.03
C GLU A 18 3.28 0.85 1.11
N VAL A 19 3.08 -0.12 0.23
CA VAL A 19 1.84 -0.90 0.15
C VAL A 19 2.10 -2.34 0.58
N GLU A 20 1.02 -3.13 0.64
CA GLU A 20 1.16 -4.57 0.81
C GLU A 20 2.00 -5.18 -0.33
N ARG A 21 2.61 -6.34 -0.07
CA ARG A 21 3.50 -6.98 -1.04
C ARG A 21 2.73 -7.30 -2.33
N LEU A 22 3.18 -6.70 -3.43
CA LEU A 22 2.76 -6.98 -4.79
C LEU A 22 3.85 -7.84 -5.45
N ASP A 23 3.44 -8.90 -6.16
CA ASP A 23 4.35 -9.78 -6.91
C ASP A 23 4.70 -9.14 -8.27
N VAL A 24 5.26 -7.94 -8.21
CA VAL A 24 5.59 -7.09 -9.35
C VAL A 24 7.08 -6.71 -9.24
N PRO A 25 7.89 -6.93 -10.29
CA PRO A 25 9.31 -6.61 -10.24
C PRO A 25 9.55 -5.11 -10.13
N GLU A 26 10.78 -4.74 -9.76
CA GLU A 26 11.21 -3.35 -9.70
C GLU A 26 11.25 -2.75 -11.11
N GLY A 27 10.71 -1.53 -11.26
CA GLY A 27 10.63 -0.81 -12.53
C GLY A 27 9.32 -1.04 -13.31
N ASP A 28 8.53 -2.05 -12.95
CA ASP A 28 7.26 -2.32 -13.62
C ASP A 28 6.15 -1.37 -13.18
N VAL A 29 5.22 -1.12 -14.10
CA VAL A 29 4.04 -0.27 -13.88
C VAL A 29 2.95 -1.07 -13.16
N VAL A 30 2.45 -0.49 -12.08
CA VAL A 30 1.30 -0.95 -11.30
C VAL A 30 0.12 -0.03 -11.60
N GLU A 31 -0.88 -0.57 -12.29
CA GLU A 31 -2.15 0.12 -12.51
C GLU A 31 -3.14 -0.20 -11.38
N VAL A 32 -3.77 0.84 -10.83
CA VAL A 32 -4.74 0.74 -9.74
C VAL A 32 -6.08 1.32 -10.20
N ASP A 33 -7.02 0.44 -10.50
CA ASP A 33 -8.38 0.81 -10.94
C ASP A 33 -9.32 1.20 -9.80
N ARG A 34 -8.99 0.76 -8.57
CA ARG A 34 -9.84 1.02 -7.39
C ARG A 34 -9.56 2.39 -6.80
N VAL A 35 -10.07 3.41 -7.46
CA VAL A 35 -10.08 4.79 -6.96
C VAL A 35 -11.41 5.09 -6.26
N LEU A 36 -11.32 5.45 -4.99
CA LEU A 36 -12.48 5.70 -4.12
C LEU A 36 -12.88 7.18 -4.09
N PHE A 37 -11.87 8.04 -4.18
CA PHE A 37 -12.03 9.47 -3.98
C PHE A 37 -10.94 10.23 -4.76
N ILE A 38 -11.34 11.25 -5.50
CA ILE A 38 -10.44 12.23 -6.11
C ILE A 38 -10.86 13.60 -5.58
N GLY A 39 -9.92 14.36 -5.02
CA GLY A 39 -10.22 15.68 -4.47
C GLY A 39 -9.05 16.63 -4.69
N GLY A 40 -9.37 17.85 -5.11
CA GLY A 40 -8.48 18.98 -5.32
C GLY A 40 -9.24 20.31 -5.18
N ASP A 41 -8.60 21.42 -5.52
CA ASP A 41 -9.19 22.77 -5.43
C ASP A 41 -10.32 22.96 -6.46
N GLY A 42 -11.55 22.63 -6.05
CA GLY A 42 -12.78 23.01 -6.76
C GLY A 42 -13.78 21.87 -6.93
N ASN A 43 -13.35 20.71 -7.44
CA ASN A 43 -14.23 19.56 -7.67
C ASN A 43 -13.74 18.33 -6.88
N THR A 44 -14.63 17.81 -6.03
CA THR A 44 -14.41 16.58 -5.28
C THR A 44 -15.32 15.50 -5.84
N VAL A 45 -14.75 14.40 -6.30
CA VAL A 45 -15.47 13.25 -6.84
C VAL A 45 -15.38 12.11 -5.82
N VAL A 46 -16.54 11.70 -5.31
CA VAL A 46 -16.67 10.57 -4.38
C VAL A 46 -17.28 9.40 -5.14
N GLY A 47 -16.60 8.25 -5.13
CA GLY A 47 -17.07 7.02 -5.73
C GLY A 47 -18.17 6.36 -4.89
N ASN A 48 -19.06 5.60 -5.54
CA ASN A 48 -20.08 4.82 -4.86
C ASN A 48 -20.22 3.45 -5.57
N PRO A 49 -19.38 2.43 -5.28
CA PRO A 49 -18.26 2.34 -4.33
C PRO A 49 -16.89 2.76 -4.89
N THR A 50 -16.73 2.84 -6.21
CA THR A 50 -15.51 3.34 -6.90
C THR A 50 -15.88 4.36 -7.96
N ILE A 51 -14.91 5.17 -8.39
CA ILE A 51 -15.08 6.15 -9.48
C ILE A 51 -14.85 5.43 -10.81
N LYS A 52 -15.87 5.37 -11.67
CA LYS A 52 -15.73 4.74 -13.00
C LYS A 52 -14.79 5.58 -13.88
N GLY A 53 -13.84 4.91 -14.53
CA GLY A 53 -12.88 5.55 -15.45
C GLY A 53 -11.62 6.12 -14.78
N ALA A 54 -11.63 6.30 -13.46
CA ALA A 54 -10.47 6.76 -12.72
C ALA A 54 -9.43 5.65 -12.55
N ARG A 55 -8.16 5.98 -12.82
CA ARG A 55 -7.02 5.06 -12.68
C ARG A 55 -5.82 5.76 -12.10
N VAL A 56 -5.02 5.05 -11.31
CA VAL A 56 -3.73 5.53 -10.84
C VAL A 56 -2.63 4.66 -11.43
N MET A 57 -1.69 5.30 -12.12
CA MET A 57 -0.47 4.66 -12.61
C MET A 57 0.64 4.92 -11.60
N ALA A 58 1.29 3.85 -11.17
CA ALA A 58 2.41 3.90 -10.26
C ALA A 58 3.54 3.00 -10.77
N THR A 59 4.78 3.33 -10.44
CA THR A 59 5.94 2.49 -10.75
C THR A 59 6.42 1.78 -9.49
N SER A 60 6.66 0.48 -9.59
CA SER A 60 7.26 -0.31 -8.52
C SER A 60 8.73 0.09 -8.32
N LEU A 61 9.08 0.51 -7.11
CA LEU A 61 10.46 0.72 -6.66
C LEU A 61 11.03 -0.54 -5.97
N GLY A 62 10.36 -1.67 -6.13
CA GLY A 62 10.78 -2.96 -5.58
C GLY A 62 10.29 -3.24 -4.15
N GLU A 63 10.75 -4.38 -3.63
CA GLU A 63 10.37 -4.88 -2.30
C GLU A 63 11.22 -4.24 -1.20
N ALA A 64 10.57 -3.81 -0.12
CA ALA A 64 11.20 -3.31 1.09
C ALA A 64 10.84 -4.20 2.29
N LYS A 65 11.84 -4.51 3.11
CA LYS A 65 11.61 -5.17 4.41
C LYS A 65 11.29 -4.11 5.45
N GLY A 66 10.12 -4.19 6.04
CA GLY A 66 9.72 -3.37 7.17
C GLY A 66 10.54 -3.65 8.43
N GLU A 67 10.20 -2.91 9.48
CA GLU A 67 10.82 -3.06 10.78
C GLU A 67 10.62 -4.49 11.32
N LYS A 68 11.63 -4.98 12.07
CA LYS A 68 11.56 -6.29 12.69
C LYS A 68 10.70 -6.23 13.94
N THR A 69 9.48 -6.74 13.85
CA THR A 69 8.65 -6.99 15.04
C THR A 69 9.12 -8.25 15.75
N ILE A 70 9.39 -8.15 17.05
CA ILE A 70 9.77 -9.30 17.88
C ILE A 70 8.53 -9.81 18.62
N VAL A 71 8.11 -11.02 18.29
CA VAL A 71 7.06 -11.74 19.03
C VAL A 71 7.73 -12.57 20.12
N PHE A 72 7.61 -12.12 21.37
CA PHE A 72 8.09 -12.84 22.53
C PHE A 72 6.92 -13.44 23.32
N LYS A 73 6.97 -14.75 23.58
CA LYS A 73 5.99 -15.48 24.38
C LYS A 73 6.71 -16.08 25.59
N TYR A 74 6.15 -15.89 26.77
CA TYR A 74 6.68 -16.44 28.03
C TYR A 74 5.53 -16.98 28.88
N LYS A 75 5.73 -18.14 29.51
CA LYS A 75 4.81 -18.66 30.55
C LYS A 75 5.63 -18.96 31.81
N PRO A 76 5.26 -18.38 32.96
CA PRO A 76 6.00 -18.57 34.20
C PRO A 76 5.89 -20.01 34.71
N LYS A 77 6.92 -20.49 35.43
CA LYS A 77 6.96 -21.79 36.13
C LYS A 77 6.82 -23.05 35.25
N VAL A 78 6.69 -22.92 33.93
CA VAL A 78 6.59 -24.06 32.97
C VAL A 78 7.75 -24.12 31.96
N ARG A 79 8.85 -23.39 32.23
CA ARG A 79 10.05 -23.31 31.37
C ARG A 79 9.76 -22.98 29.89
N TYR A 80 8.66 -22.28 29.61
CA TYR A 80 8.30 -21.89 28.25
C TYR A 80 8.70 -20.43 27.99
N ARG A 81 9.63 -20.25 27.06
CA ARG A 81 9.98 -18.95 26.46
C ARG A 81 10.21 -19.15 24.96
N SER A 82 9.64 -18.31 24.11
CA SER A 82 9.84 -18.33 22.67
C SER A 82 10.00 -16.91 22.16
N LYS A 83 11.02 -16.66 21.34
CA LYS A 83 11.30 -15.37 20.72
C LYS A 83 11.40 -15.58 19.22
N ARG A 84 10.44 -15.03 18.46
CA ARG A 84 10.43 -15.09 16.99
C ARG A 84 10.45 -13.67 16.42
N GLY A 85 11.28 -13.44 15.42
CA GLY A 85 11.22 -12.20 14.65
C GLY A 85 10.28 -12.36 13.46
N HIS A 86 9.49 -11.34 13.18
CA HIS A 86 8.75 -11.15 11.93
C HIS A 86 9.26 -9.87 11.26
N ARG A 87 9.41 -9.89 9.94
CA ARG A 87 9.60 -8.68 9.13
C ARG A 87 8.58 -8.74 8.03
N GLN A 88 7.69 -7.76 8.01
CA GLN A 88 6.73 -7.64 6.93
C GLN A 88 7.46 -7.18 5.67
N ILE A 89 7.18 -7.83 4.55
CA ILE A 89 7.64 -7.37 3.24
C ILE A 89 6.55 -6.47 2.66
N HIS A 90 6.96 -5.34 2.13
CA HIS A 90 6.14 -4.32 1.49
C HIS A 90 6.65 -4.07 0.08
N THR A 91 5.82 -3.58 -0.80
CA THR A 91 6.27 -3.05 -2.09
C THR A 91 6.24 -1.53 -2.01
N LYS A 92 7.34 -0.88 -2.39
CA LYS A 92 7.37 0.57 -2.55
C LYS A 92 6.87 0.92 -3.93
N ILE A 93 5.94 1.84 -4.01
CA ILE A 93 5.43 2.34 -5.30
C ILE A 93 5.55 3.86 -5.35
N LEU A 94 5.95 4.38 -6.50
CA LEU A 94 5.96 5.80 -6.82
C LEU A 94 4.71 6.10 -7.63
N ILE A 95 3.91 7.09 -7.21
CA ILE A 95 2.72 7.48 -7.94
C ILE A 95 3.11 8.40 -9.11
N ASP A 96 2.97 7.93 -10.34
CA ASP A 96 3.34 8.69 -11.53
C ASP A 96 2.22 9.63 -11.97
N GLN A 97 1.01 9.08 -12.16
CA GLN A 97 -0.12 9.83 -12.68
C GLN A 97 -1.44 9.37 -12.05
N ILE A 98 -2.33 10.33 -11.86
CA ILE A 98 -3.73 10.10 -11.48
C ILE A 98 -4.56 10.52 -12.69
N ILE A 99 -5.29 9.58 -13.27
CA ILE A 99 -6.19 9.79 -14.42
C ILE A 99 -7.60 9.97 -13.86
N GLU A 100 -8.18 11.12 -14.15
CA GLU A 100 -9.59 11.42 -13.88
C GLU A 100 -10.43 10.95 -15.09
N GLY A 101 -11.53 10.25 -14.81
CA GLY A 101 -12.42 9.66 -15.83
C GLY A 101 -13.46 10.63 -16.35
#